data_AF-K9WHS3-F1
#
_entry.id   AF-K9WHS3-F1
#
_cell.length_a   1.000
_cell.length_b   1.000
_cell.length_c   1.000
_cell.angle_alpha   90.00
_cell.angle_beta   90.00
_cell.angle_gamma   90.00
#
_symmetry.space_group_name_H-M   'P 1'
#
loop_
_entity.id
_entity.type
_entity.pdbx_description
1 polymer ?
#
loop_
_entity_poly.entity_id
_entity_poly.type
_entity_poly.pdbx_seq_one_letter_code
_entity_poly.pdbx_strand_id
1 'polypeptide(L)'
;MEIADFLALIHPILAIIVVFPILGIVTHFAWQTRQRRLQSVGGSKSQIPPVVGREHVKLGRWLTGAVVGVTWVGLAYAIVFKSLIEHQLWSKNPAQVIFIGLMFAATIASLVFLYRAREKHWRGIFATLTGMGLVVLGCQDGVFRRTNEWYWSHYYIGITAALLMVFSLAIVEDIYQDRSNRWRNVHIILNCIALLLFMGQGMTGTRDLFEIAFYKGLAK
;
A
#
# COMPACT_ATOMS: atom_id res chain seq x y z
N MET A 1 13.30 23.58 12.41
CA MET A 1 12.88 22.62 11.37
C MET A 1 12.38 23.41 10.19
N GLU A 2 12.80 23.04 8.98
CA GLU A 2 12.28 23.66 7.77
C GLU A 2 10.93 23.05 7.41
N ILE A 3 10.13 23.75 6.60
CA ILE A 3 8.82 23.25 6.12
C ILE A 3 8.98 21.90 5.42
N ALA A 4 10.05 21.71 4.65
CA ALA A 4 10.34 20.44 3.97
C ALA A 4 10.51 19.28 4.96
N ASP A 5 11.15 19.51 6.12
CA ASP A 5 11.33 18.48 7.14
C ASP A 5 10.00 18.08 7.77
N PHE A 6 9.09 19.03 8.00
CA PHE A 6 7.75 18.74 8.49
C PHE A 6 6.92 17.96 7.45
N LEU A 7 6.97 18.36 6.18
CA LEU A 7 6.25 17.68 5.10
C LEU A 7 6.76 16.25 4.87
N ALA A 8 8.06 16.00 5.09
CA ALA A 8 8.64 14.66 5.05
C ALA A 8 7.97 13.71 6.05
N LEU A 9 7.52 14.22 7.19
CA LEU A 9 6.90 13.46 8.28
C LEU A 9 5.39 13.19 8.06
N ILE A 10 4.76 13.78 7.04
CA ILE A 10 3.33 13.52 6.80
C ILE A 10 3.08 12.04 6.50
N HIS A 11 3.89 11.42 5.63
CA HIS A 11 3.68 10.02 5.29
C HIS A 11 3.83 9.04 6.48
N PRO A 12 4.84 9.12 7.36
CA PRO A 12 4.92 8.23 8.52
C PRO A 12 3.84 8.56 9.56
N ILE A 13 3.46 9.83 9.74
CA ILE A 13 2.34 10.20 10.62
C ILE A 13 1.05 9.53 10.13
N LEU A 14 0.74 9.61 8.84
CA LEU A 14 -0.44 8.95 8.26
C LEU A 14 -0.37 7.43 8.40
N ALA A 15 0.81 6.83 8.24
CA ALA A 15 0.99 5.40 8.47
C ALA A 15 0.65 5.01 9.92
N ILE A 16 1.11 5.79 10.89
CA ILE A 16 0.88 5.54 12.33
C ILE A 16 -0.58 5.76 12.72
N ILE A 17 -1.21 6.86 12.29
CA ILE A 17 -2.56 7.22 12.76
C ILE A 17 -3.68 6.53 11.97
N VAL A 18 -3.41 6.11 10.72
CA VAL A 18 -4.42 5.48 9.84
C VAL A 18 -4.08 4.03 9.53
N VAL A 19 -2.91 3.77 8.93
CA VAL A 19 -2.60 2.46 8.35
C VAL A 19 -2.45 1.39 9.43
N PHE A 20 -1.59 1.60 10.44
CA PHE A 20 -1.33 0.59 11.47
C PHE A 20 -2.56 0.23 12.33
N PRO A 21 -3.42 1.19 12.75
CA PRO A 21 -4.66 0.87 13.42
C PRO A 21 -5.58 -0.01 12.57
N ILE A 22 -5.81 0.37 11.30
CA ILE A 22 -6.67 -0.42 10.41
C ILE A 22 -6.06 -1.81 10.17
N LEU A 23 -4.75 -1.90 9.97
CA LEU A 23 -4.03 -3.17 9.79
C LEU A 23 -4.26 -4.11 10.98
N GLY A 24 -4.11 -3.61 12.21
CA GLY A 24 -4.37 -4.37 13.43
C GLY A 24 -5.81 -4.89 13.50
N ILE A 25 -6.79 -4.03 13.22
CA ILE A 25 -8.21 -4.39 13.23
C ILE A 25 -8.53 -5.43 12.13
N VAL A 26 -8.01 -5.26 10.91
CA VAL A 26 -8.21 -6.19 9.80
C VAL A 26 -7.64 -7.56 10.12
N THR A 27 -6.43 -7.62 10.69
CA THR A 27 -5.79 -8.87 11.15
C THR A 27 -6.60 -9.53 12.26
N HIS A 28 -7.12 -8.74 13.21
CA HIS A 28 -7.99 -9.26 14.27
C HIS A 28 -9.27 -9.90 13.70
N PHE A 29 -9.96 -9.23 12.77
CA PHE A 29 -11.14 -9.80 12.12
C PHE A 29 -10.81 -10.99 11.21
N ALA A 30 -9.63 -11.02 10.58
CA ALA A 30 -9.17 -12.18 9.83
C ALA A 30 -9.04 -13.41 10.73
N TRP A 31 -8.44 -13.23 11.90
CA TRP A 31 -8.32 -14.27 12.93
C TRP A 31 -9.69 -14.74 13.41
N GLN A 32 -10.58 -13.82 13.80
CA GLN A 32 -11.94 -14.17 14.22
C GLN A 32 -12.70 -14.93 13.12
N THR A 33 -12.58 -14.51 11.87
CA THR A 33 -13.21 -15.17 10.71
C THR A 33 -12.69 -16.59 10.53
N ARG A 34 -11.40 -16.84 10.78
CA ARG A 34 -10.83 -18.20 10.78
C ARG A 34 -11.36 -19.02 11.95
N GLN A 35 -11.30 -18.48 13.17
CA GLN A 35 -11.73 -19.19 14.38
C GLN A 35 -13.20 -19.59 14.33
N ARG A 36 -14.08 -18.69 13.86
CA ARG A 36 -15.50 -18.99 13.67
C ARG A 36 -15.72 -20.17 12.73
N ARG A 37 -14.97 -20.24 11.63
CA ARG A 37 -15.07 -21.35 10.67
C ARG A 37 -14.67 -22.67 11.30
N LEU A 38 -13.56 -22.71 12.04
CA LEU A 38 -13.09 -23.91 12.74
C LEU A 38 -14.11 -24.39 13.78
N GLN A 39 -14.69 -23.49 14.57
CA GLN A 39 -15.72 -23.82 15.57
C GLN A 39 -17.01 -24.37 14.93
N SER A 40 -17.38 -23.85 13.76
CA SER A 40 -18.57 -24.28 13.03
C SER A 40 -18.42 -25.67 12.41
N VAL A 41 -17.19 -26.09 12.07
CA VAL A 41 -16.89 -27.45 11.58
C VAL A 41 -17.14 -28.50 12.67
N GLY A 42 -16.89 -28.15 13.95
CA GLY A 42 -17.15 -29.03 15.09
C GLY A 42 -18.62 -29.12 15.51
N GLY A 43 -19.58 -28.62 14.72
CA GLY A 43 -21.02 -28.64 15.04
C GLY A 43 -21.46 -27.69 16.17
N SER A 44 -20.52 -27.04 16.85
CA SER A 44 -20.79 -26.10 17.95
C SER A 44 -21.19 -24.72 17.43
N LYS A 45 -22.17 -24.07 18.09
CA LYS A 45 -22.51 -22.67 17.81
C LYS A 45 -21.35 -21.77 18.24
N SER A 46 -20.65 -21.19 17.26
CA SER A 46 -19.58 -20.23 17.53
C SER A 46 -20.11 -18.97 18.22
N GLN A 47 -19.41 -18.54 19.27
CA GLN A 47 -19.66 -17.28 20.00
C GLN A 47 -19.21 -16.03 19.23
N ILE A 48 -18.38 -16.22 18.20
CA ILE A 48 -17.89 -15.12 17.35
C ILE A 48 -19.04 -14.69 16.43
N PRO A 49 -19.43 -13.41 16.34
CA PRO A 49 -20.56 -12.99 15.49
C PRO A 49 -20.42 -13.39 14.01
N PRO A 50 -21.51 -13.65 13.27
CA PRO A 50 -21.45 -13.97 11.85
C PRO A 50 -20.99 -12.80 10.96
N VAL A 51 -21.04 -11.56 11.48
CA VAL A 51 -20.69 -10.35 10.72
C VAL A 51 -19.17 -10.15 10.55
N VAL A 52 -18.33 -10.85 11.33
CA VAL A 52 -16.86 -10.63 11.36
C VAL A 52 -16.18 -10.75 10.01
N GLY A 53 -16.65 -11.67 9.14
CA GLY A 53 -16.11 -11.82 7.79
C GLY A 53 -16.47 -10.65 6.87
N ARG A 54 -17.65 -10.04 7.06
CA ARG A 54 -18.06 -8.85 6.30
C ARG A 54 -17.28 -7.62 6.77
N GLU A 55 -17.09 -7.46 8.09
CA GLU A 55 -16.27 -6.38 8.63
C GLU A 55 -14.80 -6.50 8.21
N HIS A 56 -14.24 -7.71 8.18
CA HIS A 56 -12.90 -7.95 7.64
C HIS A 56 -12.76 -7.43 6.21
N VAL A 57 -13.71 -7.78 5.32
CA VAL A 57 -13.66 -7.32 3.92
C VAL A 57 -13.86 -5.82 3.80
N LYS A 58 -14.82 -5.26 4.54
CA LYS A 58 -15.05 -3.81 4.58
C LYS A 58 -13.77 -3.09 4.98
N LEU A 59 -13.18 -3.42 6.11
CA LEU A 59 -11.96 -2.76 6.58
C LEU A 59 -10.75 -3.09 5.72
N GLY A 60 -10.66 -4.28 5.12
CA GLY A 60 -9.63 -4.61 4.13
C GLY A 60 -9.66 -3.68 2.92
N ARG A 61 -10.85 -3.31 2.44
CA ARG A 61 -11.01 -2.29 1.38
C ARG A 61 -10.48 -0.92 1.83
N TRP A 62 -10.69 -0.53 3.08
CA TRP A 62 -10.15 0.71 3.63
C TRP A 62 -8.63 0.65 3.80
N LEU A 63 -8.11 -0.49 4.25
CA LEU A 63 -6.66 -0.72 4.38
C LEU A 63 -5.95 -0.56 3.04
N THR A 64 -6.47 -1.15 1.96
CA THR A 64 -5.90 -0.97 0.61
C THR A 64 -5.81 0.50 0.22
N GLY A 65 -6.89 1.26 0.43
CA GLY A 65 -6.95 2.67 0.07
C GLY A 65 -6.00 3.52 0.92
N ALA A 66 -5.92 3.24 2.23
CA ALA A 66 -5.02 3.92 3.14
C ALA A 66 -3.55 3.67 2.79
N VAL A 67 -3.17 2.41 2.51
CA VAL A 67 -1.80 2.03 2.15
C VAL A 67 -1.39 2.69 0.83
N VAL A 68 -2.20 2.53 -0.21
CA VAL A 68 -1.92 3.13 -1.54
C VAL A 68 -1.89 4.66 -1.45
N GLY A 69 -2.81 5.26 -0.70
CA GLY A 69 -2.85 6.71 -0.48
C GLY A 69 -1.59 7.23 0.23
N VAL A 70 -1.15 6.58 1.30
CA VAL A 70 0.11 6.94 1.99
C VAL A 70 1.31 6.75 1.09
N THR A 71 1.35 5.70 0.26
CA THR A 71 2.38 5.52 -0.75
C THR A 71 2.42 6.70 -1.73
N TRP A 72 1.27 7.17 -2.25
CA TRP A 72 1.24 8.35 -3.12
C TRP A 72 1.75 9.60 -2.42
N VAL A 73 1.41 9.83 -1.15
CA VAL A 73 1.93 10.97 -0.38
C VAL A 73 3.45 10.91 -0.27
N GLY A 74 4.02 9.75 0.08
CA GLY A 74 5.47 9.57 0.16
C GLY A 74 6.17 9.80 -1.18
N LEU A 75 5.63 9.23 -2.26
CA LEU A 75 6.17 9.41 -3.62
C LEU A 75 6.05 10.87 -4.08
N ALA A 76 4.92 11.53 -3.84
CA ALA A 76 4.70 12.92 -4.20
C ALA A 76 5.69 13.84 -3.48
N TYR A 77 5.91 13.64 -2.18
CA TYR A 77 6.93 14.38 -1.44
C TYR A 77 8.32 14.21 -2.06
N ALA A 78 8.75 12.97 -2.30
CA ALA A 78 10.06 12.69 -2.86
C ALA A 78 10.24 13.34 -4.24
N ILE A 79 9.27 13.19 -5.14
CA ILE A 79 9.33 13.74 -6.50
C ILE A 79 9.31 15.27 -6.47
N VAL A 80 8.43 15.90 -5.69
CA VAL A 80 8.31 17.35 -5.65
C VAL A 80 9.58 17.99 -5.09
N PHE A 81 10.06 17.53 -3.93
CA PHE A 81 11.19 18.18 -3.27
C PHE A 81 12.53 17.83 -3.92
N LYS A 82 12.76 16.56 -4.30
CA LYS A 82 14.04 16.14 -4.88
C LYS A 82 14.12 16.40 -6.38
N SER A 83 13.05 16.19 -7.13
CA SER A 83 13.12 16.32 -8.59
C SER A 83 12.64 17.68 -9.08
N LEU A 84 11.46 18.14 -8.67
CA LEU A 84 10.93 19.41 -9.18
C LEU A 84 11.68 20.63 -8.63
N ILE A 85 11.94 20.65 -7.32
CA ILE A 85 12.59 21.79 -6.65
C ILE A 85 14.11 21.69 -6.76
N GLU A 86 14.73 20.67 -6.16
CA GLU A 86 16.20 20.56 -6.07
C GLU A 86 16.87 20.37 -7.44
N HIS A 87 16.33 19.49 -8.30
CA HIS A 87 16.87 19.28 -9.65
C HIS A 87 16.31 20.24 -10.71
N GLN A 88 15.38 21.14 -10.36
CA GLN A 88 14.71 22.08 -11.27
C GLN A 88 14.07 21.41 -12.49
N LEU A 89 13.43 20.25 -12.29
CA LEU A 89 12.91 19.43 -13.38
C LEU A 89 11.91 20.18 -14.28
N TRP A 90 11.13 21.10 -13.73
CA TRP A 90 10.17 21.89 -14.51
C TRP A 90 10.84 22.69 -15.64
N SER A 91 11.95 23.36 -15.33
CA SER A 91 12.68 24.18 -16.30
C SER A 91 13.47 23.32 -17.29
N LYS A 92 13.98 22.17 -16.84
CA LYS A 92 14.83 21.28 -17.65
C LYS A 92 14.04 20.35 -18.56
N ASN A 93 12.92 19.81 -18.08
CA ASN A 93 12.09 18.84 -18.77
C ASN A 93 10.61 18.94 -18.36
N PRO A 94 9.88 19.97 -18.82
CA PRO A 94 8.48 20.19 -18.46
C PRO A 94 7.56 19.04 -18.92
N ALA A 95 7.89 18.37 -20.02
CA ALA A 95 7.13 17.22 -20.51
C ALA A 95 7.12 16.06 -19.50
N GLN A 96 8.25 15.81 -18.83
CA GLN A 96 8.32 14.80 -17.77
C GLN A 96 7.44 15.18 -16.57
N VAL A 97 7.38 16.46 -16.20
CA VAL A 97 6.50 16.88 -15.09
C VAL A 97 5.03 16.68 -15.43
N ILE A 98 4.63 17.04 -16.66
CA ILE A 98 3.27 16.79 -17.15
C ILE A 98 2.97 15.29 -17.13
N PHE A 99 3.89 14.46 -17.61
CA PHE A 99 3.76 13.01 -17.58
C PHE A 99 3.57 12.48 -16.15
N ILE A 100 4.39 12.92 -15.18
CA ILE A 100 4.25 12.53 -13.77
C ILE A 100 2.86 12.90 -13.23
N GLY A 101 2.40 14.13 -13.50
CA GLY A 101 1.08 14.59 -13.08
C GLY A 101 -0.05 13.73 -13.66
N LEU A 102 0.02 13.41 -14.95
CA LEU A 102 -0.92 12.52 -15.62
C LEU A 102 -0.87 11.10 -15.04
N MET A 103 0.32 10.59 -14.70
CA MET A 103 0.47 9.28 -14.08
C MET A 103 -0.18 9.22 -12.69
N PHE A 104 -0.02 10.25 -11.85
CA PHE A 104 -0.76 10.33 -10.58
C PHE A 104 -2.28 10.30 -10.83
N ALA A 105 -2.80 11.14 -11.72
CA ALA A 105 -4.22 11.19 -12.03
C ALA A 105 -4.76 9.85 -12.57
N ALA A 106 -4.05 9.22 -13.51
CA ALA A 106 -4.42 7.94 -14.09
C ALA A 106 -4.39 6.80 -13.06
N THR A 107 -3.40 6.79 -12.16
CA THR A 107 -3.29 5.78 -11.09
C THR A 107 -4.43 5.92 -10.09
N ILE A 108 -4.78 7.16 -9.70
CA ILE A 108 -5.91 7.45 -8.80
C ILE A 108 -7.23 7.02 -9.45
N ALA A 109 -7.46 7.41 -10.71
CA ALA A 109 -8.66 7.04 -11.45
C ALA A 109 -8.78 5.51 -11.59
N SER A 110 -7.67 4.82 -11.87
CA SER A 110 -7.62 3.36 -11.95
C SER A 110 -8.00 2.71 -10.62
N LEU A 111 -7.49 3.21 -9.49
CA LEU A 111 -7.88 2.69 -8.18
C LEU A 111 -9.37 2.92 -7.90
N VAL A 112 -9.90 4.11 -8.22
CA VAL A 112 -11.33 4.42 -8.06
C VAL A 112 -12.19 3.46 -8.89
N PHE A 113 -11.80 3.18 -10.13
CA PHE A 113 -12.51 2.21 -10.96
C PHE A 113 -12.35 0.77 -10.46
N LEU A 114 -11.20 0.40 -9.90
CA LEU A 114 -11.04 -0.90 -9.24
C LEU A 114 -12.03 -1.08 -8.08
N TYR A 115 -12.26 -0.06 -7.26
CA TYR A 115 -13.27 -0.12 -6.20
C TYR A 115 -14.70 -0.33 -6.71
N ARG A 116 -14.99 0.12 -7.93
CA ARG A 116 -16.33 0.06 -8.54
C ARG A 116 -16.52 -1.16 -9.43
N ALA A 117 -15.44 -1.74 -9.95
CA ALA A 117 -15.48 -2.87 -10.87
C ALA A 117 -16.06 -4.13 -10.22
N ARG A 118 -16.96 -4.79 -10.95
CA ARG A 118 -17.56 -6.09 -10.59
C ARG A 118 -17.01 -7.19 -11.49
N GLU A 119 -17.09 -6.97 -12.80
CA GLU A 119 -16.60 -7.90 -13.80
C GLU A 119 -15.11 -8.23 -13.62
N LYS A 120 -14.78 -9.52 -13.71
CA LYS A 120 -13.44 -10.05 -13.46
C LYS A 120 -12.37 -9.39 -14.35
N HIS A 121 -12.68 -9.20 -15.62
CA HIS A 121 -11.76 -8.59 -16.58
C HIS A 121 -11.43 -7.13 -16.19
N TRP A 122 -12.45 -6.34 -15.81
CA TRP A 122 -12.25 -4.96 -15.38
C TRP A 122 -11.50 -4.85 -14.05
N ARG A 123 -11.79 -5.74 -13.08
CA ARG A 123 -11.02 -5.83 -11.82
C ARG A 123 -9.54 -6.08 -12.11
N GLY A 124 -9.24 -7.02 -13.01
CA GLY A 124 -7.87 -7.31 -13.43
C GLY A 124 -7.19 -6.11 -14.11
N ILE A 125 -7.85 -5.47 -15.08
CA ILE A 125 -7.31 -4.31 -15.81
C ILE A 125 -7.00 -3.16 -14.85
N PHE A 126 -7.96 -2.74 -14.02
CA PHE A 126 -7.76 -1.61 -13.12
C PHE A 126 -6.75 -1.91 -12.00
N ALA A 127 -6.66 -3.16 -11.54
CA ALA A 127 -5.61 -3.58 -10.61
C ALA A 127 -4.22 -3.48 -11.24
N THR A 128 -4.06 -3.96 -12.48
CA THR A 128 -2.80 -3.85 -13.22
C THR A 128 -2.43 -2.40 -13.48
N LEU A 129 -3.36 -1.56 -13.94
CA LEU A 129 -3.10 -0.14 -14.19
C LEU A 129 -2.72 0.61 -12.91
N THR A 130 -3.42 0.35 -11.80
CA THR A 130 -3.07 0.91 -10.49
C THR A 130 -1.66 0.48 -10.06
N GLY A 131 -1.34 -0.81 -10.20
CA GLY A 131 -0.03 -1.35 -9.85
C GLY A 131 1.10 -0.79 -10.70
N MET A 132 0.91 -0.74 -12.03
CA MET A 132 1.86 -0.13 -12.96
C MET A 132 2.10 1.34 -12.62
N GLY A 133 1.03 2.09 -12.34
CA GLY A 133 1.14 3.49 -11.94
C GLY A 133 1.98 3.70 -10.68
N LEU A 134 1.78 2.86 -9.65
CA LEU A 134 2.62 2.87 -8.44
C LEU A 134 4.10 2.61 -8.74
N VAL A 135 4.40 1.63 -9.59
CA VAL A 135 5.79 1.29 -9.95
C VAL A 135 6.42 2.41 -10.80
N VAL A 136 5.71 2.92 -11.80
CA VAL A 136 6.21 3.99 -12.69
C VAL A 136 6.50 5.27 -11.90
N LEU A 137 5.60 5.65 -10.98
CA LEU A 137 5.80 6.80 -10.10
C LEU A 137 6.95 6.53 -9.11
N GLY A 138 7.03 5.33 -8.56
CA GLY A 138 8.13 4.92 -7.67
C GLY A 138 9.51 4.90 -8.34
N CYS A 139 9.55 4.68 -9.65
CA CYS A 139 10.77 4.68 -10.45
C CYS A 139 11.21 6.07 -10.91
N GLN A 140 10.45 7.14 -10.61
CA GLN A 140 10.90 8.51 -10.93
C GLN A 140 12.17 8.88 -10.17
N ASP A 141 12.96 9.78 -10.74
CA ASP A 141 14.10 10.35 -10.04
C ASP A 141 13.65 11.07 -8.76
N GLY A 142 14.55 11.16 -7.79
CA GLY A 142 14.27 11.75 -6.48
C GLY A 142 13.62 10.82 -5.46
N VAL A 143 13.07 9.68 -5.89
CA VAL A 143 12.60 8.63 -4.97
C VAL A 143 13.80 7.86 -4.41
N PHE A 144 13.97 7.88 -3.09
CA PHE A 144 15.02 7.12 -2.41
C PHE A 144 14.67 5.64 -2.38
N ARG A 145 15.31 4.86 -3.25
CA ARG A 145 14.99 3.43 -3.46
C ARG A 145 15.93 2.46 -2.75
N ARG A 146 17.15 2.87 -2.39
CA ARG A 146 18.18 2.00 -1.79
C ARG A 146 18.38 0.67 -2.57
N THR A 147 18.59 0.76 -3.88
CA THR A 147 18.58 -0.39 -4.80
C THR A 147 19.70 -1.40 -4.56
N ASN A 148 20.85 -0.95 -4.06
CA ASN A 148 21.95 -1.83 -3.65
C ASN A 148 21.57 -2.78 -2.49
N GLU A 149 20.59 -2.41 -1.67
CA GLU A 149 20.06 -3.21 -0.56
C GLU A 149 18.55 -3.41 -0.73
N TRP A 150 18.11 -3.75 -1.95
CA TRP A 150 16.69 -3.83 -2.32
C TRP A 150 15.86 -4.74 -1.40
N TYR A 151 16.45 -5.83 -0.90
CA TYR A 151 15.80 -6.78 0.02
C TYR A 151 15.55 -6.20 1.42
N TRP A 152 16.19 -5.07 1.74
CA TRP A 152 16.07 -4.34 2.99
C TRP A 152 15.70 -2.86 2.75
N SER A 153 15.04 -2.59 1.63
CA SER A 153 14.67 -1.24 1.23
C SER A 153 13.23 -0.91 1.63
N HIS A 154 13.04 0.26 2.24
CA HIS A 154 11.70 0.77 2.56
C HIS A 154 10.86 0.92 1.28
N TYR A 155 11.46 1.39 0.18
CA TYR A 155 10.78 1.55 -1.09
C TYR A 155 10.27 0.21 -1.67
N TYR A 156 11.15 -0.78 -1.85
CA TYR A 156 10.77 -2.03 -2.53
C TYR A 156 9.77 -2.84 -1.69
N ILE A 157 9.96 -2.89 -0.37
CA ILE A 157 9.01 -3.55 0.54
C ILE A 157 7.67 -2.82 0.53
N GLY A 158 7.67 -1.48 0.52
CA GLY A 158 6.47 -0.65 0.53
C GLY A 158 5.66 -0.77 -0.75
N ILE A 159 6.32 -0.67 -1.92
CA ILE A 159 5.67 -0.89 -3.22
C ILE A 159 5.12 -2.31 -3.30
N THR A 160 5.87 -3.32 -2.85
CA THR A 160 5.38 -4.71 -2.85
C THR A 160 4.15 -4.87 -1.97
N ALA A 161 4.15 -4.28 -0.77
CA ALA A 161 2.98 -4.29 0.12
C ALA A 161 1.77 -3.60 -0.53
N ALA A 162 1.95 -2.44 -1.17
CA ALA A 162 0.88 -1.73 -1.88
C ALA A 162 0.32 -2.56 -3.04
N LEU A 163 1.17 -3.22 -3.83
CA LEU A 163 0.75 -4.11 -4.92
C LEU A 163 -0.05 -5.31 -4.38
N LEU A 164 0.37 -5.91 -3.26
CA LEU A 164 -0.40 -6.97 -2.61
C LEU A 164 -1.75 -6.47 -2.10
N MET A 165 -1.85 -5.23 -1.61
CA MET A 165 -3.14 -4.63 -1.21
C MET A 165 -4.07 -4.39 -2.40
N VAL A 166 -3.54 -3.92 -3.53
CA VAL A 166 -4.30 -3.76 -4.78
C VAL A 166 -4.78 -5.10 -5.29
N PHE A 167 -3.90 -6.12 -5.29
CA PHE A 167 -4.27 -7.48 -5.66
C PHE A 167 -5.35 -8.06 -4.73
N SER A 168 -5.19 -7.88 -3.42
CA SER A 168 -6.15 -8.33 -2.40
C SER A 168 -7.55 -7.74 -2.64
N LEU A 169 -7.63 -6.44 -2.98
CA LEU A 169 -8.86 -5.77 -3.37
C LEU A 169 -9.43 -6.34 -4.68
N ALA A 170 -8.57 -6.60 -5.66
CA ALA A 170 -8.96 -7.09 -6.96
C ALA A 170 -9.61 -8.47 -6.91
N ILE A 171 -9.18 -9.37 -6.02
CA ILE A 171 -9.67 -10.77 -5.97
C ILE A 171 -10.87 -11.01 -5.05
N VAL A 172 -11.41 -9.98 -4.40
CA VAL A 172 -12.47 -10.13 -3.38
C VAL A 172 -13.64 -10.96 -3.91
N GLU A 173 -14.14 -10.67 -5.10
CA GLU A 173 -15.28 -11.41 -5.67
C GLU A 173 -14.92 -12.85 -6.03
N ASP A 174 -13.69 -13.12 -6.48
CA ASP A 174 -13.22 -14.48 -6.79
C ASP A 174 -13.18 -15.35 -5.52
N ILE A 175 -12.84 -14.78 -4.36
CA ILE A 175 -12.88 -15.48 -3.06
C ILE A 175 -14.30 -15.94 -2.71
N TYR A 176 -15.32 -15.15 -3.05
CA TYR A 176 -16.72 -15.48 -2.75
C TYR A 176 -17.33 -16.44 -3.76
N GLN A 177 -16.96 -16.34 -5.04
CA GLN A 177 -17.47 -17.20 -6.10
C GLN A 177 -16.81 -18.59 -6.07
N ASP A 178 -15.58 -18.68 -5.55
CA ASP A 178 -14.81 -19.92 -5.50
C ASP A 178 -15.27 -20.89 -4.40
N ARG A 179 -15.85 -22.01 -4.82
CA ARG A 179 -16.27 -23.11 -3.94
C ARG A 179 -15.11 -24.01 -3.49
N SER A 180 -13.97 -23.96 -4.17
CA SER A 180 -12.79 -24.80 -3.88
C SER A 180 -11.84 -24.18 -2.85
N ASN A 181 -12.12 -22.96 -2.36
CA ASN A 181 -11.28 -22.20 -1.43
C ASN A 181 -9.85 -21.90 -1.93
N ARG A 182 -9.56 -22.06 -3.22
CA ARG A 182 -8.27 -21.73 -3.82
C ARG A 182 -7.93 -20.25 -3.67
N TRP A 183 -8.83 -19.35 -4.09
CA TRP A 183 -8.60 -17.90 -4.00
C TRP A 183 -8.50 -17.40 -2.57
N ARG A 184 -9.23 -18.06 -1.67
CA ARG A 184 -9.14 -17.81 -0.23
C ARG A 184 -7.77 -18.19 0.33
N ASN A 185 -7.22 -19.33 -0.06
CA ASN A 185 -5.88 -19.76 0.37
C ASN A 185 -4.79 -18.85 -0.20
N VAL A 186 -4.90 -18.48 -1.48
CA VAL A 186 -4.03 -17.48 -2.12
C VAL A 186 -4.06 -16.16 -1.33
N HIS A 187 -5.26 -15.65 -1.03
CA HIS A 187 -5.43 -14.45 -0.23
C HIS A 187 -4.76 -14.56 1.15
N ILE A 188 -4.95 -15.67 1.87
CA ILE A 188 -4.35 -15.89 3.20
C ILE A 188 -2.83 -15.87 3.11
N ILE A 189 -2.24 -16.65 2.19
CA ILE A 189 -0.78 -16.73 2.03
C ILE A 189 -0.18 -15.35 1.71
N LEU A 190 -0.75 -14.67 0.72
CA LEU A 190 -0.26 -13.36 0.29
C LEU A 190 -0.45 -12.28 1.36
N ASN A 191 -1.52 -12.31 2.15
CA ASN A 191 -1.71 -11.33 3.22
C ASN A 191 -0.85 -11.65 4.46
N CYS A 192 -0.46 -12.91 4.70
CA CYS A 192 0.59 -13.21 5.68
C CYS A 192 1.93 -12.61 5.24
N ILE A 193 2.28 -12.72 3.95
CA ILE A 193 3.47 -12.04 3.40
C ILE A 193 3.33 -10.52 3.56
N ALA A 194 2.19 -9.94 3.18
CA ALA A 194 1.96 -8.50 3.33
C ALA A 194 2.10 -8.03 4.79
N LEU A 195 1.61 -8.81 5.76
CA LEU A 195 1.77 -8.50 7.17
C LEU A 195 3.25 -8.44 7.60
N LEU A 196 4.07 -9.38 7.14
CA LEU A 196 5.52 -9.35 7.37
C LEU A 196 6.17 -8.13 6.70
N LEU A 197 5.75 -7.78 5.49
CA LEU A 197 6.22 -6.57 4.81
C LEU A 197 5.86 -5.30 5.59
N PHE A 198 4.66 -5.20 6.17
CA PHE A 198 4.29 -4.07 7.03
C PHE A 198 5.15 -3.97 8.29
N MET A 199 5.53 -5.09 8.91
CA MET A 199 6.50 -5.07 10.02
C MET A 199 7.86 -4.56 9.54
N GLY A 200 8.32 -5.03 8.38
CA GLY A 200 9.54 -4.55 7.72
C GLY A 200 9.48 -3.05 7.39
N GLN A 201 8.33 -2.52 6.99
CA GLN A 201 8.13 -1.08 6.75
C GLN A 201 8.34 -0.25 8.02
N GLY A 202 7.86 -0.70 9.18
CA GLY A 202 8.09 -0.01 10.46
C GLY A 202 9.59 0.10 10.79
N MET A 203 10.35 -0.97 10.56
CA MET A 203 11.80 -0.99 10.79
C MET A 203 12.56 -0.13 9.77
N THR A 204 12.35 -0.41 8.48
CA THR A 204 13.07 0.25 7.38
C THR A 204 12.71 1.73 7.23
N GLY A 205 11.46 2.12 7.49
CA GLY A 205 11.05 3.53 7.44
C GLY A 205 11.69 4.35 8.55
N THR A 206 11.77 3.81 9.76
CA THR A 206 12.45 4.46 10.88
C THR A 206 13.94 4.64 10.57
N ARG A 207 14.61 3.60 10.05
CA ARG A 207 16.00 3.67 9.61
C ARG A 207 16.20 4.75 8.54
N ASP A 208 15.38 4.76 7.49
CA ASP A 208 15.55 5.70 6.38
C ASP A 208 15.35 7.15 6.83
N LEU A 209 14.42 7.41 7.76
CA LEU A 209 14.28 8.73 8.39
C LEU A 209 15.54 9.14 9.15
N PHE A 210 16.14 8.24 9.93
CA PHE A 210 17.41 8.51 10.62
C PHE A 210 18.56 8.76 9.66
N GLU A 211 18.72 7.94 8.63
CA GLU A 211 19.79 8.12 7.63
C GLU A 211 19.63 9.43 6.87
N ILE A 212 18.42 9.76 6.40
CA ILE A 212 18.17 11.02 5.69
C ILE A 212 18.47 12.22 6.60
N ALA A 213 18.08 12.16 7.87
CA ALA A 213 18.37 13.22 8.84
C ALA A 213 19.88 13.33 9.15
N PHE A 214 20.55 12.19 9.33
CA PHE A 214 21.99 12.13 9.63
C PHE A 214 22.84 12.67 8.48
N TYR A 215 22.56 12.25 7.23
CA TYR A 215 23.27 12.75 6.04
C TYR A 215 23.00 14.23 5.78
N LYS A 216 21.78 14.74 6.03
CA LYS A 216 21.52 16.19 6.00
C LYS A 216 22.34 16.95 7.05
N GLY A 217 22.60 16.34 8.21
CA GLY A 217 23.39 16.95 9.28
C GLY A 217 24.89 17.05 8.99
N LEU A 218 25.45 16.11 8.23
CA LEU A 218 26.86 16.11 7.81
C LEU A 218 27.17 17.06 6.64
N ALA A 219 26.14 17.50 5.91
CA ALA A 219 26.27 18.43 4.80
C ALA A 219 26.18 19.91 5.21
N LYS A 220 26.13 20.20 6.52
CA LYS A 220 26.29 21.53 7.11
C LYS A 220 27.70 21.70 7.68
#